data_AF-A0A3B9BAK8-F1
#
_entry.id   AF-A0A3B9BAK8-F1
#
_cell.length_a   1.000
_cell.length_b   1.000
_cell.length_c   1.000
_cell.angle_alpha   90.00
_cell.angle_beta   90.00
_cell.angle_gamma   90.00
#
_symmetry.space_group_name_H-M   'P 1'
#
loop_
_entity.id
_entity.type
_entity.pdbx_description
1 polymer ?
#
loop_
_entity_poly.entity_id
_entity_poly.type
_entity_poly.pdbx_seq_one_letter_code
_entity_poly.pdbx_strand_id
1 'polypeptide(L)'
;MGFLKFFDQPNVIAEISGNHGGSFEKAKALILESAKAGADYVKLQTYKPETITVEGKDSRFQIKSGLWKGYRLHELYAKAMTPWEWHRPLFEYAQEIGIALFSSPFDESAVKFLEEEINPPLYKVASFELNHFPMLKEIGITGKPVIASRGVSTEDEVFKAIDCLMSSGCPEITLLHCVSEYPAEQEDFFLSEMPRIKEKFQTRFGLSDHSHGHLVAVTAAALGASVIEKHITLDREDQSIDGRFSMLPDEFAEMVNAVKSTSKILGCEGKSKEISTESAFYKRSILVSKSIRAGDILSQENIRIARPGDGLCPSHWDQILGKRVCRNLCVGHPLSLDDINTLS
;
A
#
# COMPACT_ATOMS: atom_id res chain seq x y z
N MET A 1 -20.81 -8.27 5.52
CA MET A 1 -19.90 -8.88 4.53
C MET A 1 -18.92 -7.78 4.13
N GLY A 2 -17.69 -7.80 4.67
CA GLY A 2 -16.76 -6.66 4.68
C GLY A 2 -16.36 -6.21 3.28
N PHE A 3 -16.53 -4.91 2.99
CA PHE A 3 -16.39 -4.33 1.64
C PHE A 3 -14.92 -4.13 1.23
N LEU A 4 -14.04 -3.92 2.20
CA LEU A 4 -12.62 -4.12 1.98
C LEU A 4 -12.36 -5.63 1.99
N LYS A 5 -12.50 -6.27 0.82
CA LYS A 5 -11.97 -7.63 0.60
C LYS A 5 -10.55 -7.65 1.17
N PHE A 6 -10.25 -8.67 1.97
CA PHE A 6 -8.89 -8.93 2.44
C PHE A 6 -8.03 -9.20 1.21
N PHE A 7 -7.46 -8.14 0.65
CA PHE A 7 -6.54 -8.26 -0.46
C PHE A 7 -5.16 -8.49 0.11
N ASP A 8 -4.45 -9.45 -0.47
CA ASP A 8 -3.00 -9.58 -0.35
C ASP A 8 -2.27 -8.32 -0.90
N GLN A 9 -2.99 -7.30 -1.39
CA GLN A 9 -2.47 -6.11 -2.08
C GLN A 9 -3.19 -4.82 -1.63
N PRO A 10 -2.48 -3.67 -1.53
CA PRO A 10 -3.10 -2.38 -1.23
C PRO A 10 -4.07 -1.94 -2.32
N ASN A 11 -5.21 -1.35 -1.94
CA ASN A 11 -6.05 -0.61 -2.89
C ASN A 11 -5.38 0.72 -3.23
N VAL A 12 -5.40 1.13 -4.49
CA VAL A 12 -4.88 2.41 -4.96
C VAL A 12 -6.03 3.37 -5.26
N ILE A 13 -6.00 4.54 -4.62
CA ILE A 13 -6.96 5.62 -4.79
C ILE A 13 -6.30 6.73 -5.61
N ALA A 14 -6.90 7.05 -6.75
CA ALA A 14 -6.57 8.23 -7.55
C ALA A 14 -7.34 9.44 -7.02
N GLU A 15 -6.63 10.36 -6.37
CA GLU A 15 -7.20 11.62 -5.91
C GLU A 15 -7.15 12.66 -7.03
N ILE A 16 -8.31 13.13 -7.49
CA ILE A 16 -8.34 14.15 -8.54
C ILE A 16 -8.37 15.58 -7.98
N SER A 17 -8.89 15.78 -6.76
CA SER A 17 -8.96 17.10 -6.09
C SER A 17 -9.40 18.21 -7.06
N GLY A 18 -8.82 19.40 -6.97
CA GLY A 18 -8.99 20.51 -7.91
C GLY A 18 -8.20 20.40 -9.23
N ASN A 19 -7.64 19.23 -9.59
CA ASN A 19 -6.88 19.06 -10.85
C ASN A 19 -7.76 19.11 -12.11
N HIS A 20 -9.08 19.01 -11.94
CA HIS A 20 -10.02 19.29 -13.02
C HIS A 20 -10.02 20.76 -13.44
N GLY A 21 -9.49 21.69 -12.63
CA GLY A 21 -9.28 23.10 -13.00
C GLY A 21 -10.55 23.82 -13.46
N GLY A 22 -11.70 23.47 -12.90
CA GLY A 22 -13.00 24.00 -13.33
C GLY A 22 -13.53 23.47 -14.68
N SER A 23 -12.98 22.38 -15.23
CA SER A 23 -13.50 21.72 -16.44
C SER A 23 -14.09 20.33 -16.16
N PHE A 24 -15.38 20.15 -16.50
CA PHE A 24 -16.08 18.87 -16.36
C PHE A 24 -15.49 17.79 -17.27
N GLU A 25 -15.13 18.14 -18.50
CA GLU A 25 -14.48 17.22 -19.44
C GLU A 25 -13.10 16.79 -18.93
N LYS A 26 -12.36 17.70 -18.28
CA LYS A 26 -11.09 17.36 -17.63
C LYS A 26 -11.30 16.40 -16.46
N ALA A 27 -12.36 16.58 -15.66
CA ALA A 27 -12.72 15.63 -14.60
C ALA A 27 -13.03 14.23 -15.15
N LYS A 28 -13.82 14.13 -16.23
CA LYS A 28 -14.07 12.85 -16.92
C LYS A 28 -12.80 12.22 -17.46
N ALA A 29 -11.91 13.02 -18.05
CA ALA A 29 -10.63 12.53 -18.55
C ALA A 29 -9.73 12.03 -17.40
N LEU A 30 -9.69 12.72 -16.25
CA LEU A 30 -8.98 12.25 -15.05
C LEU A 30 -9.52 10.91 -14.55
N ILE A 31 -10.84 10.73 -14.50
CA ILE A 31 -11.48 9.46 -14.12
C ILE A 31 -11.08 8.34 -15.09
N LEU A 32 -11.12 8.62 -16.40
CA LEU A 32 -10.72 7.66 -17.44
C LEU A 32 -9.26 7.25 -17.33
N GLU A 33 -8.36 8.21 -17.20
CA GLU A 33 -6.92 7.94 -17.10
C GLU A 33 -6.56 7.24 -15.79
N SER A 34 -7.25 7.55 -14.69
CA SER A 34 -7.12 6.80 -13.42
C SER A 34 -7.49 5.33 -13.60
N ALA A 35 -8.58 5.04 -14.30
CA ALA A 35 -9.01 3.67 -14.59
C ALA A 35 -8.02 2.93 -15.50
N LYS A 36 -7.53 3.59 -16.56
CA LYS A 36 -6.50 3.02 -17.47
C LYS A 36 -5.19 2.74 -16.74
N ALA A 37 -4.80 3.60 -15.80
CA ALA A 37 -3.61 3.43 -14.98
C ALA A 37 -3.76 2.28 -13.94
N GLY A 38 -4.97 1.75 -13.78
CA GLY A 38 -5.25 0.61 -12.91
C GLY A 38 -5.54 0.97 -11.45
N ALA A 39 -5.97 2.22 -11.19
CA ALA A 39 -6.49 2.60 -9.87
C ALA A 39 -7.72 1.77 -9.52
N ASP A 40 -7.91 1.49 -8.23
CA ASP A 40 -9.07 0.73 -7.75
C ASP A 40 -10.25 1.68 -7.46
N TYR A 41 -9.96 2.93 -7.10
CA TYR A 41 -10.95 3.97 -6.85
C TYR A 41 -10.50 5.34 -7.38
N VAL A 42 -11.48 6.19 -7.71
CA VAL A 42 -11.28 7.63 -7.91
C VAL A 42 -11.96 8.40 -6.77
N LYS A 43 -11.28 9.43 -6.26
CA LYS A 43 -11.79 10.27 -5.19
C LYS A 43 -11.94 11.74 -5.61
N LEU A 44 -13.10 12.31 -5.27
CA LEU A 44 -13.43 13.74 -5.36
C LEU A 44 -13.35 14.42 -3.99
N GLN A 45 -13.43 15.75 -3.95
CA GLN A 45 -13.65 16.52 -2.72
C GLN A 45 -14.98 17.27 -2.77
N THR A 46 -15.80 17.15 -1.72
CA THR A 46 -17.12 17.76 -1.63
C THR A 46 -17.16 18.78 -0.49
N TYR A 47 -17.21 20.06 -0.86
CA TYR A 47 -17.35 21.17 0.07
C TYR A 47 -17.88 22.40 -0.66
N LYS A 48 -18.24 23.43 0.12
CA LYS A 48 -18.41 24.79 -0.39
C LYS A 48 -17.43 25.71 0.33
N PRO A 49 -16.93 26.78 -0.31
CA PRO A 49 -16.03 27.73 0.35
C PRO A 49 -16.61 28.27 1.66
N GLU A 50 -17.93 28.46 1.73
CA GLU A 50 -18.65 28.98 2.89
C GLU A 50 -18.83 27.96 4.02
N THR A 51 -18.66 26.66 3.75
CA THR A 51 -18.79 25.60 4.76
C THR A 51 -17.43 25.20 5.32
N ILE A 52 -16.38 25.20 4.48
CA ILE A 52 -15.01 24.85 4.90
C ILE A 52 -14.25 26.04 5.53
N THR A 53 -14.61 27.27 5.16
CA THR A 53 -13.98 28.46 5.72
C THR A 53 -14.97 29.62 5.82
N VAL A 54 -14.52 30.72 6.43
CA VAL A 54 -15.27 31.98 6.45
C VAL A 54 -14.52 33.02 5.63
N GLU A 55 -15.23 33.99 5.07
CA GLU A 55 -14.65 35.06 4.25
C GLU A 55 -13.96 36.14 5.11
N GLY A 56 -13.14 35.71 6.06
CA GLY A 56 -12.36 36.59 6.92
C GLY A 56 -11.36 37.40 6.10
N LYS A 57 -11.18 38.68 6.45
CA LYS A 57 -10.30 39.62 5.73
C LYS A 57 -8.92 39.81 6.38
N ASP A 58 -8.72 39.30 7.60
CA ASP A 58 -7.43 39.39 8.29
C ASP A 58 -6.37 38.42 7.72
N SER A 59 -5.13 38.55 8.22
CA SER A 59 -3.96 37.83 7.68
C SER A 59 -3.93 36.32 7.95
N ARG A 60 -4.81 35.79 8.82
CA ARG A 60 -4.92 34.34 9.08
C ARG A 60 -5.56 33.59 7.92
N PHE A 61 -6.42 34.27 7.16
CA PHE A 61 -7.08 33.72 5.99
C PHE A 61 -6.26 33.85 4.71
N GLN A 62 -5.03 34.35 4.79
CA GLN A 62 -4.11 34.47 3.66
C GLN A 62 -2.98 33.45 3.79
N ILE A 63 -2.75 32.69 2.73
CA ILE A 63 -1.71 31.67 2.67
C ILE A 63 -0.35 32.34 2.44
N LYS A 64 0.60 32.13 3.35
CA LYS A 64 1.88 32.86 3.38
C LYS A 64 3.05 32.11 2.75
N SER A 65 2.92 30.80 2.55
CA SER A 65 3.97 29.89 2.09
C SER A 65 3.39 28.75 1.25
N GLY A 66 4.27 27.97 0.62
CA GLY A 66 3.88 26.79 -0.16
C GLY A 66 3.27 27.13 -1.52
N LEU A 67 2.69 26.10 -2.14
CA LEU A 67 2.16 26.13 -3.50
C LEU A 67 1.11 27.23 -3.72
N TRP A 68 0.26 27.46 -2.71
CA TRP A 68 -0.86 28.39 -2.79
C TRP A 68 -0.57 29.74 -2.14
N LYS A 69 0.71 30.10 -1.95
CA LYS A 69 1.11 31.39 -1.41
C LYS A 69 0.44 32.55 -2.16
N GLY A 70 -0.17 33.45 -1.39
CA GLY A 70 -0.83 34.65 -1.92
C GLY A 70 -2.35 34.53 -2.02
N TYR A 71 -2.90 33.32 -2.12
CA TYR A 71 -4.34 33.12 -2.11
C TYR A 71 -4.94 33.39 -0.73
N ARG A 72 -6.20 33.85 -0.72
CA ARG A 72 -7.06 33.73 0.45
C ARG A 72 -7.75 32.36 0.47
N LEU A 73 -8.04 31.82 1.66
CA LEU A 73 -8.66 30.50 1.81
C LEU A 73 -9.96 30.38 0.99
N HIS A 74 -10.89 31.31 1.15
CA HIS A 74 -12.18 31.28 0.44
C HIS A 74 -12.00 31.31 -1.09
N GLU A 75 -11.09 32.14 -1.60
CA GLU A 75 -10.77 32.23 -3.03
C GLU A 75 -10.15 30.94 -3.58
N LEU A 76 -9.23 30.33 -2.82
CA LEU A 76 -8.61 29.06 -3.20
C LEU A 76 -9.66 27.96 -3.25
N TYR A 77 -10.48 27.83 -2.21
CA TYR A 77 -11.54 26.81 -2.14
C TYR A 77 -12.60 27.02 -3.22
N ALA A 78 -12.96 28.26 -3.55
CA ALA A 78 -13.89 28.54 -4.64
C ALA A 78 -13.34 28.12 -6.01
N LYS A 79 -12.03 28.26 -6.21
CA LYS A 79 -11.35 27.83 -7.43
C LYS A 79 -11.14 26.31 -7.50
N ALA A 80 -10.91 25.68 -6.35
CA ALA A 80 -10.55 24.26 -6.26
C ALA A 80 -11.75 23.31 -6.16
N MET A 81 -12.89 23.78 -5.65
CA MET A 81 -14.05 22.90 -5.39
C MET A 81 -14.52 22.17 -6.65
N THR A 82 -14.92 20.91 -6.50
CA THR A 82 -15.71 20.22 -7.51
C THR A 82 -17.15 20.73 -7.42
N PRO A 83 -17.73 21.31 -8.50
CA PRO A 83 -19.13 21.72 -8.51
C PRO A 83 -20.05 20.57 -8.11
N TRP A 84 -21.02 20.86 -7.24
CA TRP A 84 -21.88 19.81 -6.65
C TRP A 84 -22.67 19.10 -7.74
N GLU A 85 -23.22 19.84 -8.69
CA GLU A 85 -23.96 19.31 -9.84
C GLU A 85 -23.16 18.33 -10.73
N TRP A 86 -21.83 18.25 -10.59
CA TRP A 86 -21.01 17.29 -11.32
C TRP A 86 -20.97 15.90 -10.68
N HIS A 87 -21.28 15.77 -9.39
CA HIS A 87 -21.04 14.51 -8.66
C HIS A 87 -21.84 13.34 -9.23
N ARG A 88 -23.15 13.51 -9.46
CA ARG A 88 -23.99 12.45 -10.05
C ARG A 88 -23.55 12.10 -11.48
N PRO A 89 -23.38 13.06 -12.43
CA PRO A 89 -22.87 12.73 -13.77
C PRO A 89 -21.47 12.08 -13.79
N LEU A 90 -20.54 12.50 -12.92
CA LEU A 90 -19.21 11.89 -12.82
C LEU A 90 -19.28 10.48 -12.23
N PHE A 91 -20.16 10.25 -11.26
CA PHE A 91 -20.41 8.93 -10.69
C PHE A 91 -21.00 7.97 -11.72
N GLU A 92 -22.01 8.41 -12.49
CA GLU A 92 -22.60 7.63 -13.58
C GLU A 92 -21.55 7.26 -14.64
N TYR A 93 -20.70 8.23 -15.02
CA TYR A 93 -19.59 7.99 -15.94
C TYR A 93 -18.56 7.00 -15.39
N ALA A 94 -18.21 7.11 -14.11
CA ALA A 94 -17.29 6.17 -13.45
C ALA A 94 -17.86 4.74 -13.44
N GLN A 95 -19.16 4.59 -13.20
CA GLN A 95 -19.86 3.30 -13.30
C GLN A 95 -19.84 2.74 -14.72
N GLU A 96 -20.07 3.57 -15.74
CA GLU A 96 -20.05 3.17 -17.15
C GLU A 96 -18.69 2.57 -17.55
N ILE A 97 -17.59 3.17 -17.10
CA ILE A 97 -16.23 2.69 -17.41
C ILE A 97 -15.69 1.66 -16.41
N GLY A 98 -16.47 1.31 -15.39
CA GLY A 98 -16.16 0.24 -14.43
C GLY A 98 -15.17 0.59 -13.32
N ILE A 99 -15.07 1.88 -12.91
CA ILE A 99 -14.27 2.30 -11.75
C ILE A 99 -15.15 2.83 -10.62
N ALA A 100 -14.81 2.49 -9.37
CA ALA A 100 -15.52 3.00 -8.21
C ALA A 100 -15.15 4.47 -7.95
N LEU A 101 -16.16 5.32 -7.79
CA LEU A 101 -15.98 6.73 -7.44
C LEU A 101 -16.63 7.02 -6.09
N PHE A 102 -15.93 7.81 -5.27
CA PHE A 102 -16.45 8.31 -4.00
C PHE A 102 -15.83 9.68 -3.69
N SER A 103 -16.15 10.27 -2.54
CA SER A 103 -15.64 11.61 -2.18
C SER A 103 -15.31 11.77 -0.71
N SER A 104 -14.45 12.75 -0.41
CA SER A 104 -14.26 13.33 0.91
C SER A 104 -15.26 14.47 1.16
N PRO A 105 -16.20 14.32 2.11
CA PRO A 105 -16.97 15.46 2.63
C PRO A 105 -16.11 16.29 3.58
N PHE A 106 -16.36 17.60 3.62
CA PHE A 106 -15.70 18.53 4.56
C PHE A 106 -16.68 19.19 5.54
N ASP A 107 -17.98 18.90 5.43
CA ASP A 107 -19.02 19.35 6.35
C ASP A 107 -20.24 18.41 6.29
N GLU A 108 -21.20 18.57 7.21
CA GLU A 108 -22.39 17.71 7.33
C GLU A 108 -23.32 17.78 6.11
N SER A 109 -23.38 18.92 5.42
CA SER A 109 -24.18 19.07 4.21
C SER A 109 -23.59 18.28 3.06
N ALA A 110 -22.27 18.18 2.98
CA ALA A 110 -21.57 17.33 2.01
C ALA A 110 -21.84 15.83 2.27
N VAL A 111 -21.90 15.39 3.54
CA VAL A 111 -22.28 13.99 3.86
C VAL A 111 -23.67 13.66 3.33
N LYS A 112 -24.66 14.51 3.64
CA LYS A 112 -26.05 14.31 3.19
C LYS A 112 -26.18 14.31 1.67
N PHE A 113 -25.52 15.27 1.03
CA PHE A 113 -25.47 15.36 -0.43
C PHE A 113 -24.88 14.10 -1.07
N LEU A 114 -23.78 13.57 -0.52
CA LEU A 114 -23.15 12.36 -1.04
C LEU A 114 -24.03 11.12 -0.88
N GLU A 115 -24.76 10.97 0.24
CA GLU A 115 -25.75 9.89 0.40
C GLU A 115 -26.85 9.95 -0.68
N GLU A 116 -27.33 11.14 -1.03
CA GLU A 116 -28.41 11.35 -2.00
C GLU A 116 -27.95 11.20 -3.47
N GLU A 117 -26.77 11.72 -3.80
CA GLU A 117 -26.32 11.83 -5.19
C GLU A 117 -25.52 10.64 -5.68
N ILE A 118 -24.68 10.04 -4.83
CA ILE A 118 -23.79 8.94 -5.25
C ILE A 118 -23.86 7.71 -4.35
N ASN A 119 -24.40 7.84 -3.12
CA ASN A 119 -24.50 6.77 -2.12
C ASN A 119 -23.18 5.97 -2.00
N PRO A 120 -22.07 6.61 -1.58
CA PRO A 120 -20.75 6.02 -1.74
C PRO A 120 -20.60 4.76 -0.86
N PRO A 121 -19.78 3.78 -1.26
CA PRO A 121 -19.59 2.56 -0.48
C PRO A 121 -18.75 2.76 0.80
N LEU A 122 -18.02 3.87 0.88
CA LEU A 122 -17.15 4.26 2.00
C LEU A 122 -16.94 5.78 2.00
N TYR A 123 -16.46 6.31 3.11
CA TYR A 123 -16.09 7.72 3.24
C TYR A 123 -14.59 7.91 3.41
N LYS A 124 -14.05 9.01 2.86
CA LYS A 124 -12.71 9.50 3.20
C LYS A 124 -12.79 10.75 4.06
N VAL A 125 -12.25 10.69 5.27
CA VAL A 125 -12.02 11.87 6.11
C VAL A 125 -10.60 12.40 5.82
N ALA A 126 -10.51 13.65 5.38
CA ALA A 126 -9.22 14.32 5.14
C ALA A 126 -8.54 14.72 6.46
N SER A 127 -7.22 14.96 6.43
CA SER A 127 -6.41 15.14 7.66
C SER A 127 -6.88 16.31 8.53
N PHE A 128 -7.31 17.41 7.91
CA PHE A 128 -7.73 18.62 8.62
C PHE A 128 -9.12 18.45 9.24
N GLU A 129 -9.93 17.56 8.69
CA GLU A 129 -11.32 17.32 9.09
C GLU A 129 -11.44 16.24 10.18
N LEU A 130 -10.33 15.60 10.59
CA LEU A 130 -10.37 14.53 11.61
C LEU A 130 -10.84 15.03 12.99
N ASN A 131 -10.80 16.34 13.24
CA ASN A 131 -11.33 16.95 14.47
C ASN A 131 -12.76 17.52 14.29
N HIS A 132 -13.40 17.36 13.13
CA HIS A 132 -14.77 17.83 12.88
C HIS A 132 -15.80 16.82 13.40
N PHE A 133 -15.92 16.67 14.72
CA PHE A 133 -16.78 15.65 15.35
C PHE A 133 -18.26 15.64 14.90
N PRO A 134 -18.92 16.80 14.64
CA PRO A 134 -20.27 16.78 14.06
C PRO A 134 -20.35 16.05 12.71
N MET A 135 -19.44 16.32 11.78
CA MET A 135 -19.35 15.61 10.51
C MET A 135 -19.00 14.13 10.69
N LEU A 136 -18.06 13.80 11.59
CA LEU A 136 -17.73 12.41 11.89
C LEU A 136 -18.94 11.62 12.40
N LYS A 137 -19.79 12.24 13.22
CA LYS A 137 -21.03 11.62 13.68
C LYS A 137 -21.99 11.33 12.53
N GLU A 138 -22.21 12.29 11.63
CA GLU A 138 -23.05 12.08 10.44
C GLU A 138 -22.50 10.96 9.55
N ILE A 139 -21.18 10.91 9.34
CA ILE A 139 -20.51 9.81 8.62
C ILE A 139 -20.76 8.47 9.33
N GLY A 140 -20.59 8.40 10.65
CA GLY A 140 -20.79 7.17 11.42
C GLY A 140 -22.22 6.64 11.34
N ILE A 141 -23.22 7.54 11.35
CA ILE A 141 -24.65 7.19 11.21
C ILE A 141 -24.96 6.48 9.89
N THR A 142 -24.19 6.76 8.83
CA THR A 142 -24.37 6.07 7.53
C THR A 142 -24.07 4.56 7.60
N GLY A 143 -23.36 4.10 8.64
CA GLY A 143 -23.00 2.69 8.81
C GLY A 143 -21.97 2.19 7.79
N LYS A 144 -21.24 3.10 7.14
CA LYS A 144 -20.26 2.79 6.08
C LYS A 144 -18.81 2.83 6.59
N PRO A 145 -17.91 2.02 6.03
CA PRO A 145 -16.48 2.05 6.37
C PRO A 145 -15.86 3.43 6.10
N VAL A 146 -14.81 3.75 6.86
CA VAL A 146 -14.10 5.02 6.75
C VAL A 146 -12.61 4.83 6.50
N ILE A 147 -12.06 5.62 5.60
CA ILE A 147 -10.63 5.84 5.44
C ILE A 147 -10.32 7.25 5.98
N ALA A 148 -9.43 7.38 6.96
CA ALA A 148 -9.18 8.66 7.61
C ALA A 148 -7.69 9.00 7.60
N SER A 149 -7.31 10.17 7.09
CA SER A 149 -5.92 10.65 7.19
C SER A 149 -5.71 11.35 8.53
N ARG A 150 -4.48 11.30 9.04
CA ARG A 150 -4.12 11.82 10.38
C ARG A 150 -2.91 12.75 10.36
N GLY A 151 -2.60 13.36 9.22
CA GLY A 151 -1.33 14.05 8.98
C GLY A 151 -1.11 15.34 9.77
N VAL A 152 -2.13 15.84 10.48
CA VAL A 152 -2.02 17.03 11.36
C VAL A 152 -2.61 16.79 12.75
N SER A 153 -2.94 15.53 13.07
CA SER A 153 -3.70 15.19 14.28
C SER A 153 -2.78 14.62 15.36
N THR A 154 -2.99 15.09 16.58
CA THR A 154 -2.43 14.46 17.78
C THR A 154 -3.04 13.08 18.01
N GLU A 155 -2.38 12.26 18.81
CA GLU A 155 -2.88 10.91 19.11
C GLU A 155 -4.22 10.93 19.86
N ASP A 156 -4.42 11.91 20.75
CA ASP A 156 -5.69 12.11 21.46
C ASP A 156 -6.83 12.47 20.49
N GLU A 157 -6.58 13.34 19.52
CA GLU A 157 -7.56 13.64 18.46
C GLU A 157 -7.89 12.40 17.63
N VAL A 158 -6.90 11.58 17.28
CA VAL A 158 -7.14 10.33 16.55
C VAL A 158 -7.99 9.36 17.38
N PHE A 159 -7.74 9.19 18.67
CA PHE A 159 -8.56 8.34 19.53
C PHE A 159 -10.00 8.84 19.63
N LYS A 160 -10.20 10.15 19.81
CA LYS A 160 -11.54 10.76 19.85
C LYS A 160 -12.28 10.62 18.52
N ALA A 161 -11.59 10.76 17.40
CA ALA A 161 -12.18 10.60 16.08
C ALA A 161 -12.62 9.16 15.83
N ILE A 162 -11.79 8.18 16.20
CA ILE A 162 -12.14 6.75 16.13
C ILE A 162 -13.37 6.47 16.99
N ASP A 163 -13.37 6.90 18.26
CA ASP A 163 -14.49 6.68 19.17
C ASP A 163 -15.78 7.32 18.64
N CYS A 164 -15.71 8.55 18.13
CA CYS A 164 -16.86 9.25 17.54
C CYS A 164 -17.44 8.49 16.34
N LEU A 165 -16.58 8.06 15.40
CA LEU A 165 -17.00 7.30 14.22
C LEU A 165 -17.62 5.96 14.60
N MET A 166 -16.92 5.17 15.43
CA MET A 166 -17.34 3.80 15.80
C MET A 166 -18.63 3.83 16.65
N SER A 167 -18.71 4.70 17.65
CA SER A 167 -19.89 4.82 18.51
C SER A 167 -21.13 5.33 17.77
N SER A 168 -20.94 6.03 16.64
CA SER A 168 -22.02 6.52 15.79
C SER A 168 -22.49 5.49 14.75
N GLY A 169 -21.78 4.37 14.58
CA GLY A 169 -22.18 3.27 13.70
C GLY A 169 -21.17 2.88 12.63
N CYS A 170 -20.00 3.54 12.54
CA CYS A 170 -18.96 3.14 11.60
C CYS A 170 -18.50 1.70 11.89
N PRO A 171 -18.55 0.78 10.90
CA PRO A 171 -18.20 -0.62 11.13
C PRO A 171 -16.69 -0.85 11.16
N GLU A 172 -15.93 0.04 10.51
CA GLU A 172 -14.50 -0.15 10.31
C GLU A 172 -13.79 1.16 9.89
N ILE A 173 -12.57 1.35 10.40
CA ILE A 173 -11.72 2.49 10.07
C ILE A 173 -10.35 2.00 9.58
N THR A 174 -9.88 2.59 8.47
CA THR A 174 -8.48 2.51 8.01
C THR A 174 -7.81 3.86 8.17
N LEU A 175 -6.71 3.93 8.91
CA LEU A 175 -5.97 5.17 9.14
C LEU A 175 -4.84 5.34 8.12
N LEU A 176 -4.79 6.48 7.44
CA LEU A 176 -3.71 6.79 6.51
C LEU A 176 -2.63 7.63 7.18
N HIS A 177 -1.41 7.12 7.16
CA HIS A 177 -0.22 7.92 7.40
C HIS A 177 -0.06 8.97 6.31
N CYS A 178 0.38 10.16 6.66
CA CYS A 178 0.38 11.31 5.75
C CYS A 178 1.30 12.42 6.29
N VAL A 179 2.04 13.08 5.39
CA VAL A 179 2.72 14.35 5.65
C VAL A 179 1.94 15.44 4.94
N SER A 180 1.45 16.45 5.66
CA SER A 180 0.53 17.48 5.13
C SER A 180 1.28 18.65 4.49
N GLU A 181 2.26 18.33 3.65
CA GLU A 181 3.07 19.26 2.86
C GLU A 181 2.95 18.90 1.38
N TYR A 182 3.02 19.91 0.50
CA TYR A 182 2.65 19.77 -0.91
C TYR A 182 3.66 20.49 -1.82
N PRO A 183 4.68 19.78 -2.35
CA PRO A 183 5.00 18.37 -2.10
C PRO A 183 5.63 18.13 -0.71
N ALA A 184 5.56 16.89 -0.23
CA ALA A 184 6.27 16.44 0.97
C ALA A 184 7.64 15.83 0.61
N GLU A 185 8.67 16.13 1.39
CA GLU A 185 9.99 15.50 1.24
C GLU A 185 9.94 14.03 1.71
N GLN A 186 10.72 13.16 1.06
CA GLN A 186 10.62 11.72 1.30
C GLN A 186 11.03 11.33 2.72
N GLU A 187 12.01 12.04 3.28
CA GLU A 187 12.57 11.79 4.61
C GLU A 187 11.57 12.12 5.74
N ASP A 188 10.64 13.05 5.50
CA ASP A 188 9.67 13.50 6.49
C ASP A 188 8.52 12.50 6.69
N PHE A 189 8.41 11.48 5.84
CA PHE A 189 7.39 10.46 6.00
C PHE A 189 7.65 9.53 7.17
N PHE A 190 8.90 9.26 7.57
CA PHE A 190 9.21 8.32 8.65
C PHE A 190 8.38 7.00 8.59
N LEU A 191 8.31 6.36 7.41
CA LEU A 191 7.36 5.27 7.13
C LEU A 191 7.44 4.08 8.10
N SER A 192 8.56 3.91 8.83
CA SER A 192 8.68 2.94 9.92
C SER A 192 7.62 3.09 11.02
N GLU A 193 6.96 4.25 11.13
CA GLU A 193 5.86 4.48 12.05
C GLU A 193 4.53 3.86 11.59
N MET A 194 4.38 3.52 10.30
CA MET A 194 3.12 3.01 9.75
C MET A 194 2.63 1.72 10.43
N PRO A 195 3.46 0.67 10.64
CA PRO A 195 3.02 -0.53 11.35
C PRO A 195 2.55 -0.26 12.79
N ARG A 196 3.10 0.78 13.43
CA ARG A 196 2.72 1.17 14.81
C ARG A 196 1.30 1.74 14.88
N ILE A 197 0.75 2.22 13.76
CA ILE A 197 -0.66 2.65 13.67
C ILE A 197 -1.58 1.47 14.00
N LYS A 198 -1.30 0.28 13.44
CA LYS A 198 -2.06 -0.94 13.73
C LYS A 198 -2.00 -1.30 15.20
N GLU A 199 -0.80 -1.33 15.77
CA GLU A 199 -0.59 -1.69 17.17
C GLU A 199 -1.30 -0.73 18.12
N LYS A 200 -1.24 0.57 17.82
CA LYS A 200 -1.75 1.62 18.71
C LYS A 200 -3.25 1.82 18.62
N PHE A 201 -3.79 1.86 17.41
CA PHE A 201 -5.19 2.20 17.16
C PHE A 201 -6.05 0.98 16.84
N GLN A 202 -5.45 -0.21 16.72
CA GLN A 202 -6.16 -1.45 16.37
C GLN A 202 -6.95 -1.32 15.05
N THR A 203 -6.43 -0.52 14.12
CA THR A 203 -7.01 -0.29 12.79
C THR A 203 -6.10 -0.85 11.70
N ARG A 204 -6.65 -0.96 10.49
CA ARG A 204 -5.78 -1.04 9.31
C ARG A 204 -5.06 0.29 9.10
N PHE A 205 -3.94 0.24 8.42
CA PHE A 205 -3.22 1.43 8.02
C PHE A 205 -2.99 1.49 6.51
N GLY A 206 -2.76 2.69 6.02
CA GLY A 206 -2.38 2.96 4.63
C GLY A 206 -1.56 4.24 4.53
N LEU A 207 -1.38 4.74 3.32
CA LEU A 207 -0.64 5.97 3.02
C LEU A 207 -1.51 6.93 2.22
N SER A 208 -1.48 8.21 2.60
CA SER A 208 -1.87 9.36 1.77
C SER A 208 -0.58 10.09 1.41
N ASP A 209 -0.23 10.07 0.12
CA ASP A 209 1.10 10.42 -0.36
C ASP A 209 1.09 11.72 -1.16
N HIS A 210 1.89 12.70 -0.72
CA HIS A 210 2.09 14.00 -1.37
C HIS A 210 3.55 14.20 -1.83
N SER A 211 4.38 13.15 -1.80
CA SER A 211 5.74 13.18 -2.30
C SER A 211 5.78 13.18 -3.83
N HIS A 212 6.92 13.56 -4.39
CA HIS A 212 7.22 13.24 -5.78
C HIS A 212 7.55 11.74 -5.97
N GLY A 213 7.28 11.24 -7.18
CA GLY A 213 7.55 9.84 -7.57
C GLY A 213 6.71 8.82 -6.80
N HIS A 214 7.08 7.54 -6.93
CA HIS A 214 6.34 6.40 -6.36
C HIS A 214 7.07 5.67 -5.22
N LEU A 215 8.29 6.08 -4.88
CA LEU A 215 9.13 5.34 -3.92
C LEU A 215 8.49 5.25 -2.52
N VAL A 216 7.86 6.33 -2.06
CA VAL A 216 7.15 6.37 -0.76
C VAL A 216 5.95 5.40 -0.78
N ALA A 217 5.11 5.46 -1.81
CA ALA A 217 4.00 4.52 -2.02
C ALA A 217 4.44 3.05 -2.07
N VAL A 218 5.51 2.74 -2.80
CA VAL A 218 6.06 1.37 -2.90
C VAL A 218 6.60 0.89 -1.56
N THR A 219 7.29 1.76 -0.82
CA THR A 219 7.82 1.44 0.51
C THR A 219 6.68 1.22 1.52
N ALA A 220 5.64 2.05 1.48
CA ALA A 220 4.44 1.86 2.31
C ALA A 220 3.74 0.53 2.01
N ALA A 221 3.62 0.15 0.73
CA ALA A 221 3.11 -1.16 0.33
C ALA A 221 3.98 -2.29 0.89
N ALA A 222 5.31 -2.14 0.86
CA ALA A 222 6.24 -3.11 1.43
C ALA A 222 6.10 -3.28 2.96
N LEU A 223 5.65 -2.23 3.65
CA LEU A 223 5.39 -2.23 5.09
C LEU A 223 3.98 -2.74 5.46
N GLY A 224 3.17 -3.14 4.49
CA GLY A 224 1.84 -3.71 4.71
C GLY A 224 0.69 -2.70 4.69
N ALA A 225 0.87 -1.54 4.03
CA ALA A 225 -0.23 -0.62 3.77
C ALA A 225 -1.40 -1.34 3.07
N SER A 226 -2.63 -1.10 3.53
CA SER A 226 -3.85 -1.65 2.93
C SER A 226 -4.47 -0.74 1.86
N VAL A 227 -4.05 0.54 1.85
CA VAL A 227 -4.52 1.59 0.95
C VAL A 227 -3.34 2.52 0.64
N ILE A 228 -3.22 2.93 -0.62
CA ILE A 228 -2.33 4.00 -1.08
C ILE A 228 -3.20 5.04 -1.80
N GLU A 229 -3.15 6.28 -1.35
CA GLU A 229 -3.80 7.43 -1.98
C GLU A 229 -2.73 8.37 -2.55
N LYS A 230 -2.90 8.76 -3.81
CA LYS A 230 -1.97 9.66 -4.52
C LYS A 230 -2.75 10.57 -5.47
N HIS A 231 -2.33 11.82 -5.57
CA HIS A 231 -2.95 12.76 -6.51
C HIS A 231 -2.54 12.46 -7.96
N ILE A 232 -3.51 12.56 -8.88
CA ILE A 232 -3.31 12.42 -10.32
C ILE A 232 -3.74 13.70 -11.05
N THR A 233 -3.00 14.07 -12.09
CA THR A 233 -3.33 15.17 -12.99
C THR A 233 -3.08 14.78 -14.45
N LEU A 234 -3.73 15.45 -15.41
CA LEU A 234 -3.42 15.31 -16.84
C LEU A 234 -2.24 16.21 -17.26
N ASP A 235 -2.02 17.29 -16.51
CA ASP A 235 -1.01 18.30 -16.77
C ASP A 235 -0.64 19.02 -15.47
N ARG A 236 0.54 19.64 -15.45
CA ARG A 236 1.05 20.38 -14.29
C ARG A 236 0.86 21.90 -14.45
N GLU A 237 -0.13 22.32 -15.25
CA GLU A 237 -0.39 23.73 -15.54
C GLU A 237 -1.08 24.45 -14.37
N ASP A 238 -1.04 25.80 -14.37
CA ASP A 238 -1.51 26.65 -13.27
C ASP A 238 -3.03 26.58 -13.00
N GLN A 239 -3.82 26.02 -13.93
CA GLN A 239 -5.25 25.80 -13.70
C GLN A 239 -5.50 24.58 -12.79
N SER A 240 -4.55 23.66 -12.72
CA SER A 240 -4.58 22.50 -11.83
C SER A 240 -4.08 22.90 -10.45
N ILE A 241 -4.99 23.08 -9.49
CA ILE A 241 -4.64 23.58 -8.14
C ILE A 241 -3.56 22.74 -7.45
N ASP A 242 -3.57 21.44 -7.69
CA ASP A 242 -2.65 20.46 -7.12
C ASP A 242 -1.68 19.87 -8.15
N GLY A 243 -1.68 20.39 -9.39
CA GLY A 243 -1.02 19.75 -10.53
C GLY A 243 0.49 19.64 -10.35
N ARG A 244 1.12 20.58 -9.64
CA ARG A 244 2.58 20.64 -9.49
C ARG A 244 3.18 19.46 -8.71
N PHE A 245 2.43 18.84 -7.79
CA PHE A 245 2.89 17.67 -7.04
C PHE A 245 2.19 16.37 -7.45
N SER A 246 1.12 16.46 -8.26
CA SER A 246 0.36 15.32 -8.74
C SER A 246 1.13 14.50 -9.79
N MET A 247 0.83 13.21 -9.86
CA MET A 247 1.41 12.31 -10.87
C MET A 247 0.68 12.47 -12.20
N LEU A 248 1.43 12.40 -13.31
CA LEU A 248 0.85 12.23 -14.64
C LEU A 248 0.34 10.79 -14.83
N PRO A 249 -0.55 10.51 -15.80
CA PRO A 249 -1.16 9.19 -15.96
C PRO A 249 -0.16 8.04 -16.08
N ASP A 250 0.91 8.22 -16.87
CA ASP A 250 1.94 7.18 -17.07
C ASP A 250 2.75 6.93 -15.78
N GLU A 251 3.07 7.99 -15.04
CA GLU A 251 3.79 7.89 -13.77
C GLU A 251 2.90 7.22 -12.70
N PHE A 252 1.59 7.54 -12.70
CA PHE A 252 0.61 6.91 -11.81
C PHE A 252 0.45 5.42 -12.15
N ALA A 253 0.41 5.06 -13.44
CA ALA A 253 0.37 3.68 -13.89
C ALA A 253 1.64 2.91 -13.47
N GLU A 254 2.81 3.55 -13.53
CA GLU A 254 4.06 2.99 -13.01
C GLU A 254 3.96 2.73 -11.50
N MET A 255 3.44 3.70 -10.73
CA MET A 255 3.22 3.54 -9.28
C MET A 255 2.28 2.36 -8.99
N VAL A 256 1.12 2.29 -9.66
CA VAL A 256 0.14 1.20 -9.48
C VAL A 256 0.80 -0.15 -9.74
N ASN A 257 1.55 -0.26 -10.83
CA ASN A 257 2.25 -1.50 -11.18
C ASN A 257 3.32 -1.87 -10.15
N ALA A 258 4.08 -0.89 -9.66
CA ALA A 258 5.10 -1.11 -8.64
C ALA A 258 4.48 -1.55 -7.31
N VAL A 259 3.42 -0.87 -6.85
CA VAL A 259 2.67 -1.23 -5.63
C VAL A 259 2.11 -2.65 -5.72
N LYS A 260 1.42 -2.99 -6.82
CA LYS A 260 0.84 -4.33 -7.04
C LYS A 260 1.91 -5.41 -7.18
N SER A 261 3.08 -5.08 -7.72
CA SER A 261 4.23 -6.00 -7.84
C SER A 261 4.90 -6.24 -6.50
N THR A 262 5.04 -5.22 -5.66
CA THR A 262 5.58 -5.34 -4.29
C THR A 262 4.80 -6.35 -3.48
N SER A 263 3.46 -6.32 -3.53
CA SER A 263 2.64 -7.32 -2.85
C SER A 263 2.87 -8.75 -3.35
N LYS A 264 3.10 -8.94 -4.66
CA LYS A 264 3.46 -10.25 -5.21
C LYS A 264 4.84 -10.72 -4.74
N ILE A 265 5.79 -9.79 -4.60
CA ILE A 265 7.15 -10.05 -4.12
C ILE A 265 7.13 -10.45 -2.64
N LEU A 266 6.38 -9.72 -1.82
CA LEU A 266 6.19 -10.05 -0.41
C LEU A 266 5.51 -11.41 -0.23
N GLY A 267 4.51 -11.71 -1.07
CA GLY A 267 3.75 -12.96 -1.01
C GLY A 267 2.95 -13.11 0.28
N CYS A 268 2.63 -14.36 0.63
CA CYS A 268 1.98 -14.68 1.89
C CYS A 268 3.00 -15.27 2.87
N GLU A 269 2.90 -14.90 4.15
CA GLU A 269 3.70 -15.52 5.21
C GLU A 269 3.55 -17.05 5.21
N GLY A 270 4.64 -17.75 5.58
CA GLY A 270 4.66 -19.21 5.70
C GLY A 270 4.70 -19.97 4.38
N LYS A 271 4.71 -19.30 3.23
CA LYS A 271 4.95 -19.93 1.93
C LYS A 271 6.42 -19.80 1.52
N SER A 272 7.02 -20.90 1.14
CA SER A 272 8.32 -20.91 0.45
C SER A 272 8.16 -21.66 -0.87
N LYS A 273 8.95 -21.28 -1.87
CA LYS A 273 9.00 -22.03 -3.12
C LYS A 273 9.52 -23.44 -2.79
N GLU A 274 8.80 -24.48 -3.27
CA GLU A 274 9.31 -25.85 -3.16
C GLU A 274 10.70 -25.93 -3.78
N ILE A 275 11.64 -26.55 -3.05
CA ILE A 275 13.01 -26.69 -3.52
C ILE A 275 12.99 -27.66 -4.72
N SER A 276 13.35 -27.16 -5.90
CA SER A 276 13.51 -27.99 -7.10
C SER A 276 14.50 -29.13 -6.82
N THR A 277 14.06 -30.36 -7.08
CA THR A 277 14.88 -31.58 -6.98
C THR A 277 16.04 -31.55 -7.99
N GLU A 278 15.82 -30.99 -9.18
CA GLU A 278 16.85 -30.78 -10.21
C GLU A 278 17.94 -29.82 -9.74
N SER A 279 17.57 -28.69 -9.11
CA SER A 279 18.55 -27.76 -8.54
C SER A 279 19.23 -28.35 -7.31
N ALA A 280 18.51 -29.14 -6.50
CA ALA A 280 19.06 -29.81 -5.32
C ALA A 280 20.11 -30.86 -5.70
N PHE A 281 19.99 -31.51 -6.86
CA PHE A 281 20.98 -32.46 -7.38
C PHE A 281 22.38 -31.84 -7.55
N TYR A 282 22.50 -30.52 -7.74
CA TYR A 282 23.80 -29.84 -7.82
C TYR A 282 24.35 -29.38 -6.45
N LYS A 283 23.73 -29.77 -5.34
CA LYS A 283 24.32 -29.59 -3.99
C LYS A 283 25.51 -30.54 -3.82
N ARG A 284 26.30 -30.30 -2.77
CA ARG A 284 27.36 -31.24 -2.39
C ARG A 284 26.76 -32.38 -1.57
N SER A 285 27.23 -33.58 -1.82
CA SER A 285 27.05 -34.75 -0.98
C SER A 285 28.40 -35.40 -0.71
N ILE A 286 28.41 -36.45 0.09
CA ILE A 286 29.61 -37.26 0.33
C ILE A 286 29.70 -38.30 -0.79
N LEU A 287 30.75 -38.19 -1.61
CA LEU A 287 31.02 -39.08 -2.73
C LEU A 287 32.34 -39.82 -2.53
N VAL A 288 32.42 -41.01 -3.10
CA VAL A 288 33.66 -41.78 -3.15
C VAL A 288 34.62 -41.12 -4.14
N SER A 289 35.81 -40.73 -3.67
CA SER A 289 36.83 -40.03 -4.46
C SER A 289 37.97 -40.94 -4.94
N LYS A 290 38.10 -42.13 -4.34
CA LYS A 290 38.99 -43.23 -4.77
C LYS A 290 38.28 -44.57 -4.55
N SER A 291 38.53 -45.60 -5.35
CA SER A 291 37.90 -46.91 -5.16
C SER A 291 38.18 -47.48 -3.77
N ILE A 292 37.15 -48.07 -3.13
CA ILE A 292 37.17 -48.59 -1.75
C ILE A 292 36.73 -50.05 -1.77
N ARG A 293 37.40 -50.94 -1.03
CA ARG A 293 37.01 -52.36 -0.90
C ARG A 293 36.19 -52.60 0.37
N ALA A 294 35.38 -53.65 0.36
CA ALA A 294 34.67 -54.10 1.55
C ALA A 294 35.63 -54.28 2.73
N GLY A 295 35.30 -53.69 3.88
CA GLY A 295 36.11 -53.69 5.10
C GLY A 295 37.08 -52.50 5.23
N ASP A 296 37.35 -51.73 4.17
CA ASP A 296 38.21 -50.54 4.23
C ASP A 296 37.57 -49.42 5.07
N ILE A 297 38.42 -48.55 5.62
CA ILE A 297 38.02 -47.40 6.45
C ILE A 297 37.78 -46.17 5.58
N LEU A 298 36.65 -45.49 5.79
CA LEU A 298 36.36 -44.19 5.18
C LEU A 298 37.29 -43.11 5.74
N SER A 299 37.95 -42.36 4.85
CA SER A 299 38.92 -41.31 5.19
C SER A 299 38.81 -40.13 4.24
N GLN A 300 39.42 -39.00 4.61
CA GLN A 300 39.44 -37.80 3.76
C GLN A 300 40.14 -38.03 2.40
N GLU A 301 40.92 -39.11 2.27
CA GLU A 301 41.62 -39.44 1.03
C GLU A 301 40.76 -40.22 0.03
N ASN A 302 39.75 -40.96 0.49
CA ASN A 302 38.95 -41.88 -0.33
C ASN A 302 37.47 -41.48 -0.47
N ILE A 303 36.99 -40.55 0.34
CA ILE A 303 35.71 -39.85 0.16
C ILE A 303 35.93 -38.35 0.09
N ARG A 304 34.96 -37.61 -0.45
CA ARG A 304 35.02 -36.16 -0.60
C ARG A 304 33.63 -35.55 -0.55
N ILE A 305 33.53 -34.36 0.03
CA ILE A 305 32.35 -33.51 -0.08
C ILE A 305 32.36 -32.85 -1.47
N ALA A 306 31.67 -33.46 -2.44
CA ALA A 306 31.67 -33.10 -3.86
C ALA A 306 30.25 -33.12 -4.45
N ARG A 307 30.10 -32.69 -5.70
CA ARG A 307 28.83 -32.75 -6.45
C ARG A 307 28.83 -34.01 -7.33
N PRO A 308 27.67 -34.63 -7.62
CA PRO A 308 26.30 -34.21 -7.29
C PRO A 308 25.84 -34.45 -5.84
N GLY A 309 24.60 -34.05 -5.55
CA GLY A 309 23.96 -33.98 -4.23
C GLY A 309 23.04 -35.17 -3.94
N ASP A 310 23.37 -36.33 -4.48
CA ASP A 310 22.60 -37.59 -4.42
C ASP A 310 23.19 -38.63 -3.45
N GLY A 311 24.35 -38.36 -2.84
CA GLY A 311 24.89 -39.11 -1.71
C GLY A 311 24.49 -38.54 -0.35
N LEU A 312 25.18 -39.00 0.69
CA LEU A 312 24.94 -38.58 2.07
C LEU A 312 25.12 -37.08 2.27
N CYS A 313 24.23 -36.49 3.07
CA CYS A 313 24.36 -35.09 3.46
C CYS A 313 25.73 -34.86 4.14
N PRO A 314 26.49 -33.81 3.75
CA PRO A 314 27.79 -33.50 4.36
C PRO A 314 27.76 -33.31 5.87
N SER A 315 26.59 -33.07 6.48
CA SER A 315 26.41 -33.06 7.95
C SER A 315 26.80 -34.36 8.64
N HIS A 316 26.87 -35.48 7.90
CA HIS A 316 27.31 -36.78 8.42
C HIS A 316 28.83 -36.97 8.37
N TRP A 317 29.60 -36.03 7.80
CA TRP A 317 31.03 -36.19 7.50
C TRP A 317 31.84 -36.72 8.68
N ASP A 318 31.74 -36.09 9.85
CA ASP A 318 32.51 -36.51 11.03
C ASP A 318 32.05 -37.85 11.60
N GLN A 319 30.77 -38.21 11.40
CA GLN A 319 30.19 -39.46 11.90
C GLN A 319 30.62 -40.68 11.08
N ILE A 320 30.87 -40.46 9.78
CA ILE A 320 31.23 -41.54 8.85
C ILE A 320 32.74 -41.74 8.74
N LEU A 321 33.55 -40.71 9.02
CA LEU A 321 35.01 -40.84 9.02
C LEU A 321 35.44 -41.88 10.05
N GLY A 322 36.35 -42.77 9.66
CA GLY A 322 36.79 -43.88 10.51
C GLY A 322 35.86 -45.09 10.49
N LYS A 323 34.67 -45.03 9.89
CA LYS A 323 33.79 -46.19 9.73
C LYS A 323 34.25 -47.11 8.61
N ARG A 324 33.91 -48.40 8.70
CA ARG A 324 34.23 -49.40 7.68
C ARG A 324 33.07 -49.58 6.71
N VAL A 325 33.38 -49.77 5.42
CA VAL A 325 32.36 -50.06 4.41
C VAL A 325 32.02 -51.55 4.35
N CYS A 326 30.77 -51.88 4.04
CA CYS A 326 30.27 -53.26 3.97
C CYS A 326 30.45 -53.91 2.58
N ARG A 327 30.74 -53.12 1.55
CA ARG A 327 30.87 -53.55 0.14
C ARG A 327 31.92 -52.73 -0.61
N ASN A 328 32.28 -53.17 -1.81
CA ASN A 328 33.17 -52.43 -2.70
C ASN A 328 32.45 -51.20 -3.28
N LEU A 329 33.11 -50.04 -3.31
CA LEU A 329 32.58 -48.77 -3.84
C LEU A 329 33.51 -48.19 -4.92
N CYS A 330 32.94 -47.70 -6.00
CA CYS A 330 33.69 -47.08 -7.11
C CYS A 330 33.78 -45.56 -6.97
N VAL A 331 34.76 -44.94 -7.64
CA VAL A 331 34.86 -43.47 -7.73
C VAL A 331 33.55 -42.88 -8.29
N GLY A 332 33.05 -41.82 -7.66
CA GLY A 332 31.80 -41.16 -8.00
C GLY A 332 30.56 -41.78 -7.35
N HIS A 333 30.68 -42.93 -6.66
CA HIS A 333 29.56 -43.55 -5.95
C HIS A 333 28.98 -42.60 -4.89
N PRO A 334 27.65 -42.37 -4.87
CA PRO A 334 26.97 -41.59 -3.85
C PRO A 334 26.93 -42.39 -2.55
N LEU A 335 27.72 -41.98 -1.56
CA LEU A 335 27.83 -42.71 -0.30
C LEU A 335 26.48 -42.69 0.43
N SER A 336 26.02 -43.83 0.92
CA SER A 336 24.77 -44.02 1.66
C SER A 336 25.06 -44.64 3.04
N LEU A 337 24.12 -44.56 3.99
CA LEU A 337 24.30 -45.24 5.28
C LEU A 337 24.38 -46.77 5.13
N ASP A 338 23.74 -47.33 4.11
CA ASP A 338 23.78 -48.75 3.79
C ASP A 338 25.17 -49.23 3.34
N ASP A 339 26.05 -48.30 2.93
CA ASP A 339 27.44 -48.62 2.59
C ASP A 339 28.31 -48.85 3.84
N ILE A 340 27.82 -48.53 5.05
CA ILE A 340 28.60 -48.47 6.28
C ILE A 340 28.22 -49.64 7.21
N ASN A 341 29.22 -50.36 7.74
CA ASN A 341 29.00 -51.34 8.79
C ASN A 341 28.58 -50.64 10.10
N THR A 342 27.36 -50.90 10.55
CA THR A 342 26.80 -50.38 11.80
C THR A 342 27.25 -51.17 13.05
N LEU A 343 27.92 -52.30 12.87
CA LEU A 343 28.50 -53.12 13.92
C LEU A 343 30.00 -52.80 14.05
N SER A 344 30.32 -51.85 14.93
CA SER A 344 31.69 -51.59 15.41
C SER A 344 31.67 -51.36 16.91
#